data_AF-A0A1Z5IHP7-F1
#
_entry.id   AF-A0A1Z5IHP7-F1
#
_cell.length_a   1.000
_cell.length_b   1.000
_cell.length_c   1.000
_cell.angle_alpha   90.00
_cell.angle_beta   90.00
_cell.angle_gamma   90.00
#
_symmetry.space_group_name_H-M   'P 1'
#
loop_
_entity.id
_entity.type
_entity.pdbx_description
1 polymer ?
#
loop_
_entity_poly.entity_id
_entity_poly.type
_entity_poly.pdbx_seq_one_letter_code
_entity_poly.pdbx_strand_id
1 'polypeptide(L)'
;MAFQTHYNFGGAKTHNGGSKSAAKKTLKQFWQYIQQQGAQLSDPVTVSEVATLQHHLVAYGNQKINGYKVSGGTYADTLNQYMTDCSTYLDQYLTDQPDTPLTVSRQSFMIQYEHQVNQLIHHYEAVIAKG
;
A
#
# COMPACT_ATOMS: atom_id res chain seq x y z
N MET A 1 4.52 41.78 -31.61
CA MET A 1 3.97 40.45 -31.95
C MET A 1 5.13 39.53 -32.26
N ALA A 2 5.23 38.41 -31.56
CA ALA A 2 5.73 37.11 -32.00
C ALA A 2 5.90 36.22 -30.75
N PHE A 3 4.81 35.57 -30.35
CA PHE A 3 4.86 34.40 -29.48
C PHE A 3 5.45 33.26 -30.31
N GLN A 4 6.70 32.88 -30.06
CA GLN A 4 7.23 31.59 -30.46
C GLN A 4 7.97 30.98 -29.28
N THR A 5 7.20 30.62 -28.25
CA THR A 5 7.65 29.62 -27.29
C THR A 5 7.56 28.28 -28.01
N HIS A 6 8.66 27.85 -28.64
CA HIS A 6 8.82 26.46 -29.05
C HIS A 6 8.85 25.61 -27.76
N TYR A 7 7.67 25.18 -27.28
CA TYR A 7 7.61 24.07 -26.34
C TYR A 7 8.05 22.83 -27.08
N ASN A 8 9.33 22.53 -26.94
CA ASN A 8 9.90 21.26 -27.32
C ASN A 8 9.21 20.20 -26.46
N PHE A 9 8.17 19.54 -26.97
CA PHE A 9 7.73 18.21 -26.52
C PHE A 9 8.78 17.15 -26.93
N GLY A 10 10.05 17.50 -26.74
CA GLY A 10 11.21 16.69 -27.05
C GLY A 10 11.37 15.64 -25.98
N GLY A 11 10.85 14.45 -26.29
CA GLY A 11 11.10 13.24 -25.54
C GLY A 11 10.20 13.11 -24.33
N ALA A 12 9.06 12.44 -24.52
CA ALA A 12 8.59 11.52 -23.50
C ALA A 12 9.75 10.54 -23.20
N LYS A 13 10.65 10.92 -22.29
CA LYS A 13 11.42 9.97 -21.52
C LYS A 13 10.35 9.18 -20.79
N THR A 14 9.99 8.03 -21.34
CA THR A 14 9.24 6.99 -20.64
C THR A 14 10.00 6.72 -19.35
N HIS A 15 9.63 7.42 -18.28
CA HIS A 15 10.12 7.09 -16.96
C HIS A 15 9.70 5.63 -16.76
N ASN A 16 10.67 4.76 -16.50
CA ASN A 16 10.47 3.35 -16.12
C ASN A 16 9.60 3.16 -14.84
N GLY A 17 8.87 4.19 -14.41
CA GLY A 17 7.92 4.19 -13.29
C GLY A 17 6.78 3.19 -13.47
N GLY A 18 6.49 2.76 -14.70
CA GLY A 18 5.52 1.69 -14.96
C GLY A 18 6.07 0.25 -15.02
N SER A 19 7.37 0.06 -14.77
CA SER A 19 8.03 -1.26 -14.91
C SER A 19 7.73 -2.24 -13.77
N LYS A 20 8.08 -3.53 -13.97
CA LYS A 20 8.11 -4.56 -12.90
C LYS A 20 8.88 -4.10 -11.67
N SER A 21 10.03 -3.46 -11.88
CA SER A 21 10.88 -2.96 -10.79
C SER A 21 10.19 -1.85 -10.00
N ALA A 22 9.44 -0.98 -10.67
CA ALA A 22 8.65 0.05 -10.02
C ALA A 22 7.47 -0.55 -9.25
N ALA A 23 6.80 -1.60 -9.77
CA ALA A 23 5.76 -2.30 -9.04
C ALA A 23 6.28 -2.95 -7.75
N LYS A 24 7.41 -3.68 -7.82
CA LYS A 24 8.07 -4.24 -6.63
C LYS A 24 8.50 -3.16 -5.63
N LYS A 25 8.96 -2.01 -6.12
CA LYS A 25 9.26 -0.86 -5.26
C LYS A 25 8.01 -0.35 -4.56
N THR A 26 6.87 -0.27 -5.25
CA THR A 26 5.59 0.13 -4.65
C THR A 26 5.14 -0.83 -3.55
N LEU A 27 5.25 -2.16 -3.76
CA LEU A 27 4.98 -3.15 -2.71
C LEU A 27 5.81 -2.90 -1.45
N LYS A 28 7.13 -2.72 -1.61
CA LYS A 28 8.05 -2.45 -0.50
C LYS A 28 7.75 -1.12 0.20
N GLN A 29 7.39 -0.08 -0.56
CA GLN A 29 7.02 1.22 0.01
C GLN A 29 5.71 1.16 0.80
N PHE A 30 4.75 0.33 0.38
CA PHE A 30 3.52 0.09 1.12
C PHE A 30 3.79 -0.67 2.41
N TRP A 31 4.63 -1.70 2.34
CA TRP A 31 5.07 -2.44 3.52
C TRP A 31 5.76 -1.55 4.56
N GLN A 32 6.73 -0.74 4.14
CA GLN A 32 7.42 0.20 5.03
C GLN A 32 6.44 1.18 5.70
N TYR A 33 5.41 1.61 4.96
CA TYR A 33 4.38 2.48 5.50
C TYR A 33 3.52 1.76 6.56
N ILE A 34 3.14 0.51 6.34
CA ILE A 34 2.46 -0.33 7.34
C ILE A 34 3.28 -0.39 8.64
N GLN A 35 4.58 -0.69 8.54
CA GLN A 35 5.45 -0.78 9.72
C GLN A 35 5.56 0.56 10.46
N GLN A 36 5.65 1.67 9.73
CA GLN A 36 5.69 3.01 10.30
C GLN A 36 4.39 3.38 11.03
N GLN A 37 3.23 3.09 10.42
CA GLN A 37 1.94 3.35 11.06
C GLN A 37 1.71 2.41 12.26
N GLY A 38 2.10 1.14 12.15
CA GLY A 38 2.02 0.17 13.24
C GLY A 38 2.86 0.55 14.47
N ALA A 39 4.01 1.20 14.26
CA ALA A 39 4.83 1.72 15.36
C ALA A 39 4.16 2.86 16.14
N GLN A 40 3.16 3.54 15.56
CA GLN A 40 2.42 4.64 16.18
C GLN A 40 1.22 4.19 17.01
N LEU A 41 0.84 2.91 16.95
CA LEU A 41 -0.26 2.37 17.73
C LEU A 41 0.05 2.40 19.23
N SER A 42 -0.98 2.59 20.06
CA SER A 42 -0.88 2.43 21.51
C SER A 42 -0.68 0.96 21.91
N ASP A 43 -0.34 0.76 23.18
CA ASP A 43 -0.23 -0.56 23.78
C ASP A 43 -1.03 -0.59 25.09
N PRO A 44 -2.18 -1.29 25.15
CA PRO A 44 -2.77 -2.13 24.10
C PRO A 44 -3.30 -1.32 22.92
N VAL A 45 -3.43 -1.97 21.75
CA VAL A 45 -3.99 -1.35 20.54
C VAL A 45 -5.49 -1.18 20.71
N THR A 46 -6.10 -0.12 20.19
CA THR A 46 -7.55 0.09 20.24
C THR A 46 -8.22 -0.13 18.88
N VAL A 47 -9.52 -0.46 18.88
CA VAL A 47 -10.31 -0.66 17.63
C VAL A 47 -10.31 0.61 16.78
N SER A 48 -10.43 1.79 17.41
CA SER A 48 -10.39 3.08 16.72
C SER A 48 -9.05 3.36 16.05
N GLU A 49 -7.94 2.94 16.65
CA GLU A 49 -6.62 3.04 16.01
C GLU A 49 -6.46 2.06 14.86
N VAL A 50 -7.00 0.85 14.96
CA VAL A 50 -7.02 -0.10 13.83
C VAL A 50 -7.85 0.45 12.67
N ALA A 51 -8.98 1.09 12.95
CA ALA A 51 -9.80 1.77 11.94
C ALA A 51 -9.06 2.95 11.30
N THR A 52 -8.34 3.74 12.11
CA THR A 52 -7.50 4.84 11.63
C THR A 52 -6.36 4.33 10.76
N LEU A 53 -5.69 3.25 11.19
CA LEU A 53 -4.65 2.57 10.43
C LEU A 53 -5.20 2.10 9.08
N GLN A 54 -6.33 1.39 9.05
CA GLN A 54 -6.99 0.94 7.82
C GLN A 54 -7.21 2.12 6.86
N HIS A 55 -7.78 3.22 7.37
CA HIS A 55 -8.08 4.39 6.55
C HIS A 55 -6.80 5.01 5.96
N HIS A 56 -5.75 5.13 6.77
CA HIS A 56 -4.43 5.61 6.33
C HIS A 56 -3.81 4.71 5.26
N LEU A 57 -3.89 3.39 5.43
CA LEU A 57 -3.38 2.42 4.47
C LEU A 57 -4.11 2.50 3.13
N VAL A 58 -5.44 2.58 3.14
CA VAL A 58 -6.25 2.72 1.93
C VAL A 58 -5.92 4.04 1.22
N ALA A 59 -5.87 5.16 1.96
CA ALA A 59 -5.54 6.47 1.39
C ALA A 59 -4.14 6.50 0.76
N TYR A 60 -3.12 6.01 1.48
CA TYR A 60 -1.75 5.93 0.98
C TYR A 60 -1.64 5.00 -0.23
N GLY A 61 -2.33 3.86 -0.18
CA GLY A 61 -2.36 2.89 -1.26
C GLY A 61 -2.92 3.47 -2.56
N ASN A 62 -4.09 4.10 -2.47
CA ASN A 62 -4.73 4.79 -3.58
C ASN A 62 -3.83 5.86 -4.19
N GLN A 63 -3.14 6.65 -3.37
CA GLN A 63 -2.18 7.66 -3.84
C GLN A 63 -1.04 7.01 -4.64
N LYS A 64 -0.48 5.90 -4.15
CA LYS A 64 0.63 5.20 -4.81
C LYS A 64 0.21 4.52 -6.10
N ILE A 65 -0.95 3.86 -6.12
CA ILE A 65 -1.49 3.22 -7.33
C ILE A 65 -1.78 4.29 -8.39
N ASN A 66 -2.38 5.41 -8.01
CA ASN A 66 -2.66 6.48 -8.97
C ASN A 66 -1.37 7.04 -9.57
N GLY A 67 -0.34 7.29 -8.74
CA GLY A 67 0.97 7.71 -9.25
C GLY A 67 1.61 6.69 -10.20
N TYR A 68 1.47 5.40 -9.89
CA TYR A 68 1.96 4.31 -10.74
C TYR A 68 1.17 4.20 -12.06
N LYS A 69 -0.17 4.32 -12.02
CA LYS A 69 -1.05 4.35 -13.20
C LYS A 69 -0.72 5.51 -14.14
N VAL A 70 -0.61 6.72 -13.60
CA VAL A 70 -0.24 7.93 -14.37
C VAL A 70 1.14 7.79 -15.01
N SER A 71 2.04 7.01 -14.40
CA SER A 71 3.36 6.70 -14.95
C SER A 71 3.34 5.59 -16.03
N GLY A 72 2.17 5.13 -16.46
CA GLY A 72 2.02 4.07 -17.47
C GLY A 72 2.21 2.64 -16.94
N GLY A 73 1.95 2.43 -15.65
CA GLY A 73 2.21 1.16 -14.98
C GLY A 73 1.26 0.02 -15.35
N THR A 74 1.80 -1.08 -15.86
CA THR A 74 1.04 -2.25 -16.34
C THR A 74 0.53 -3.16 -15.22
N TYR A 75 1.12 -3.09 -14.02
CA TYR A 75 0.75 -3.92 -12.86
C TYR A 75 -0.17 -3.20 -11.87
N ALA A 76 -0.84 -2.13 -12.31
CA ALA A 76 -1.61 -1.28 -11.42
C ALA A 76 -2.75 -2.02 -10.73
N ASP A 77 -3.41 -2.94 -11.44
CA ASP A 77 -4.49 -3.76 -10.87
C ASP A 77 -3.96 -4.78 -9.86
N THR A 78 -2.78 -5.36 -10.15
CA THR A 78 -2.07 -6.25 -9.21
C THR A 78 -1.71 -5.52 -7.92
N LEU A 79 -1.20 -4.27 -8.02
CA LEU A 79 -0.90 -3.45 -6.85
C LEU A 79 -2.17 -3.04 -6.09
N ASN A 80 -3.26 -2.78 -6.81
CA ASN A 80 -4.56 -2.47 -6.21
C ASN A 80 -5.11 -3.64 -5.41
N GLN A 81 -5.03 -4.85 -5.97
CA GLN A 81 -5.46 -6.06 -5.27
C GLN A 81 -4.60 -6.32 -4.04
N TYR A 82 -3.27 -6.18 -4.13
CA TYR A 82 -2.39 -6.30 -2.98
C TYR A 82 -2.78 -5.37 -1.83
N MET A 83 -3.03 -4.08 -2.11
CA MET A 83 -3.39 -3.11 -1.07
C MET A 83 -4.78 -3.38 -0.49
N THR A 84 -5.71 -3.86 -1.34
CA THR A 84 -7.03 -4.31 -0.89
C THR A 84 -6.89 -5.49 0.05
N ASP A 85 -6.15 -6.53 -0.33
CA ASP A 85 -5.93 -7.73 0.49
C ASP A 85 -5.25 -7.41 1.83
N CYS A 86 -4.29 -6.47 1.84
CA CYS A 86 -3.69 -5.98 3.08
C CYS A 86 -4.68 -5.27 4.01
N SER A 87 -5.70 -4.61 3.44
CA SER A 87 -6.72 -3.88 4.20
C SER A 87 -7.85 -4.80 4.65
N THR A 88 -8.17 -5.85 3.87
CA THR A 88 -9.20 -6.85 4.20
C THR A 88 -8.97 -7.51 5.56
N TYR A 89 -7.72 -7.80 5.93
CA TYR A 89 -7.42 -8.35 7.26
C TYR A 89 -7.82 -7.37 8.38
N LEU A 90 -7.57 -6.08 8.19
CA LEU A 90 -7.98 -5.05 9.16
C LEU A 90 -9.50 -4.88 9.17
N ASP A 91 -10.16 -4.94 8.01
CA ASP A 91 -11.64 -4.90 7.93
C ASP A 91 -12.28 -6.09 8.65
N GLN A 92 -11.74 -7.30 8.47
CA GLN A 92 -12.18 -8.50 9.20
C GLN A 92 -11.98 -8.31 10.71
N TYR A 93 -10.79 -7.83 11.11
CA TYR A 93 -10.47 -7.57 12.51
C TYR A 93 -11.42 -6.55 13.17
N LEU A 94 -11.81 -5.50 12.44
CA LEU A 94 -12.78 -4.50 12.89
C LEU A 94 -14.21 -5.06 12.95
N THR A 95 -14.57 -5.97 12.03
CA THR A 95 -15.90 -6.57 11.96
C THR A 95 -16.13 -7.60 13.08
N ASP A 96 -15.08 -8.36 13.45
CA ASP A 96 -15.17 -9.40 14.48
C ASP A 96 -15.12 -8.85 15.92
N GLN A 97 -14.76 -7.57 16.13
CA GLN A 97 -14.54 -6.95 17.44
C GLN A 97 -15.36 -5.66 17.65
N PRO A 98 -16.70 -5.68 17.51
CA PRO A 98 -17.51 -4.51 17.82
C PRO A 98 -17.49 -4.23 19.34
N ASP A 99 -17.00 -3.07 19.73
CA ASP A 99 -17.14 -2.49 21.09
C ASP A 99 -16.48 -3.23 22.27
N THR A 100 -15.48 -4.09 22.03
CA THR A 100 -14.62 -4.63 23.11
C THR A 100 -13.26 -3.93 23.16
N PRO A 101 -12.75 -3.54 24.34
CA PRO A 101 -11.36 -3.11 24.47
C PRO A 101 -10.47 -4.28 24.07
N LEU A 102 -9.74 -4.10 22.98
CA LEU A 102 -8.72 -5.04 22.55
C LEU A 102 -7.68 -5.16 23.68
N THR A 103 -7.54 -6.35 24.23
CA THR A 103 -6.50 -6.69 25.22
C THR A 103 -5.20 -7.12 24.55
N VAL A 104 -5.12 -7.01 23.22
CA VAL A 104 -3.98 -7.47 22.44
C VAL A 104 -2.86 -6.43 22.52
N SER A 105 -1.68 -6.88 22.92
CA SER A 105 -0.49 -6.02 22.89
C SER A 105 -0.18 -5.58 21.47
N ARG A 106 0.37 -4.38 21.31
CA ARG A 106 0.84 -3.89 20.01
C ARG A 106 1.78 -4.85 19.32
N GLN A 107 2.68 -5.46 20.09
CA GLN A 107 3.64 -6.42 19.54
C GLN A 107 2.93 -7.65 18.97
N SER A 108 1.97 -8.23 19.70
CA SER A 108 1.23 -9.39 19.24
C SER A 108 0.39 -9.07 18.00
N PHE A 109 -0.29 -7.92 17.99
CA PHE A 109 -1.05 -7.47 16.82
C PHE A 109 -0.15 -7.29 15.60
N MET A 110 0.97 -6.57 15.75
CA MET A 110 1.89 -6.33 14.65
C MET A 110 2.49 -7.63 14.13
N ILE A 111 2.94 -8.56 14.97
CA ILE A 111 3.50 -9.84 14.50
C ILE A 111 2.50 -10.61 13.62
N GLN A 112 1.22 -10.65 14.03
CA GLN A 112 0.18 -11.33 13.25
C GLN A 112 -0.06 -10.62 11.92
N TYR A 113 -0.20 -9.29 11.94
CA TYR A 113 -0.44 -8.52 10.73
C TYR A 113 0.75 -8.58 9.77
N GLU A 114 1.97 -8.46 10.30
CA GLU A 114 3.21 -8.56 9.56
C GLU A 114 3.35 -9.93 8.87
N HIS A 115 2.95 -11.02 9.55
CA HIS A 115 2.98 -12.34 8.93
C HIS A 115 2.07 -12.40 7.69
N GLN A 116 0.84 -11.89 7.81
CA GLN A 116 -0.13 -11.87 6.70
C GLN A 116 0.40 -11.03 5.54
N VAL A 117 0.88 -9.82 5.82
CA VAL A 117 1.37 -8.91 4.77
C VAL A 117 2.62 -9.49 4.10
N ASN A 118 3.53 -10.14 4.82
CA ASN A 118 4.70 -10.79 4.21
C ASN A 118 4.31 -11.92 3.25
N GLN A 119 3.30 -12.72 3.57
CA GLN A 119 2.78 -13.74 2.65
C GLN A 119 2.22 -13.09 1.37
N LEU A 120 1.46 -11.99 1.52
CA LEU A 120 0.94 -11.23 0.38
C LEU A 120 2.08 -10.64 -0.47
N ILE A 121 3.10 -10.05 0.14
CA ILE A 121 4.26 -9.52 -0.60
C ILE A 121 4.90 -10.61 -1.46
N HIS A 122 5.17 -11.79 -0.89
CA HIS A 122 5.76 -12.89 -1.66
C HIS A 122 4.86 -13.37 -2.80
N HIS A 123 3.55 -13.46 -2.55
CA HIS A 123 2.57 -13.82 -3.58
C HIS A 123 2.60 -12.82 -4.75
N TYR A 124 2.47 -11.53 -4.45
CA TYR A 124 2.39 -10.47 -5.46
C TYR A 124 3.72 -10.20 -6.16
N GLU A 125 4.86 -10.36 -5.47
CA GLU A 125 6.18 -10.35 -6.11
C GLU A 125 6.32 -11.47 -7.13
N ALA A 126 5.77 -12.66 -6.87
CA ALA A 126 5.78 -13.78 -7.81
C ALA A 126 4.86 -13.53 -9.01
N VAL A 127 3.67 -12.95 -8.79
CA VAL A 127 2.75 -12.55 -9.88
C VAL A 127 3.41 -11.53 -10.82
N ILE A 128 4.03 -10.48 -10.26
CA ILE A 128 4.75 -9.45 -11.02
C ILE A 128 5.99 -10.02 -11.73
N ALA A 129 6.64 -11.04 -11.17
CA ALA A 129 7.79 -11.67 -11.81
C ALA A 129 7.38 -12.49 -13.06
N LYS A 130 6.21 -13.13 -13.04
CA LYS A 130 5.73 -14.04 -14.10
C LYS A 130 5.05 -13.34 -15.27
N GLY A 131 4.21 -12.34 -15.03
CA GLY A 131 3.66 -11.47 -16.09
C GLY A 131 4.69 -10.43 -16.46
#